data_AF-A0A1F3B705-F1
#
_entry.id   AF-A0A1F3B705-F1
#
_cell.length_a   1.000
_cell.length_b   1.000
_cell.length_c   1.000
_cell.angle_alpha   90.00
_cell.angle_beta   90.00
_cell.angle_gamma   90.00
#
_symmetry.space_group_name_H-M   'P 1'
#
loop_
_entity.id
_entity.type
_entity.pdbx_description
1 polymer ?
#
loop_
_entity_poly.entity_id
_entity_poly.type
_entity_poly.pdbx_seq_one_letter_code
_entity_poly.pdbx_strand_id
1 'polypeptide(L)'
;MWDRLRDWIRERRDKLNLFDETLVARQDNPIYLLGPLLYYFWMITVVSGVVLMIWYEPTTTGAFTSIDRIQHEVPLGWLIRGLHKYAADGLIVTIILRIYRMYFLGEYKKPGELSWMLGILGLILAMISGITGYLLIWNQRAFWAAKTVLTVPVYFDQIPVLGPMGFGSMIAYIFLGGPAVGQATITRFYALHFGISLVLLILIEVFFQRTRRKRINMSLVPMVLFMVMLVVISQVLPAESGRRADPTRTPLPILSDWYFLALYQYVKYTPPLWAGLGPGLLITYGMLVPFLDRSRGRRPLERPFFFVVGVMALVYFLVFTTLILFNIAVIEREPFIMMNLTLVVLILGVLWEVRYRRRQRARAAQMPAAPAPAASPPPRAAAHG
;
A
#
# COMPACT_ATOMS: atom_id res chain seq x y z
N MET A 1 -7.54 27.86 -16.18
CA MET A 1 -6.77 26.65 -15.74
C MET A 1 -7.27 26.17 -14.38
N TRP A 2 -7.37 27.08 -13.40
CA TRP A 2 -7.88 26.80 -12.06
C TRP A 2 -9.30 26.25 -12.01
N ASP A 3 -10.23 26.71 -12.86
CA ASP A 3 -11.61 26.20 -12.89
C ASP A 3 -11.67 24.73 -13.29
N ARG A 4 -10.96 24.36 -14.37
CA ARG A 4 -10.84 22.97 -14.83
C ARG A 4 -10.27 22.05 -13.75
N LEU A 5 -9.29 22.52 -12.98
CA LEU A 5 -8.73 21.76 -11.86
C LEU A 5 -9.75 21.63 -10.71
N ARG A 6 -10.44 22.72 -10.35
CA ARG A 6 -11.48 22.70 -9.31
C ARG A 6 -12.62 21.75 -9.66
N ASP A 7 -13.07 21.76 -10.91
CA ASP A 7 -14.12 20.86 -11.41
C ASP A 7 -13.65 19.40 -11.42
N TRP A 8 -12.42 19.16 -11.85
CA TRP A 8 -11.80 17.83 -11.81
C TRP A 8 -11.79 17.27 -10.38
N ILE A 9 -11.36 18.07 -9.40
CA ILE A 9 -11.30 17.70 -7.98
C ILE A 9 -12.71 17.46 -7.44
N ARG A 10 -13.65 18.36 -7.72
CA ARG A 10 -15.03 18.26 -7.23
C ARG A 10 -15.70 16.97 -7.72
N GLU A 11 -15.63 16.69 -9.02
CA GLU A 11 -16.21 15.48 -9.62
C GLU A 11 -15.71 14.20 -8.92
N ARG A 12 -14.41 14.15 -8.60
CA ARG A 12 -13.76 12.96 -8.04
C ARG A 12 -13.92 12.84 -6.54
N ARG A 13 -13.98 13.96 -5.83
CA ARG A 13 -14.32 13.99 -4.41
C ARG A 13 -15.74 13.47 -4.20
N ASP A 14 -16.68 13.92 -5.03
CA ASP A 14 -18.09 13.53 -4.88
C ASP A 14 -18.29 12.04 -5.21
N LYS A 15 -17.48 11.50 -6.13
CA LYS A 15 -17.44 10.07 -6.48
C LYS A 15 -16.34 9.26 -5.76
N LEU A 16 -15.71 9.85 -4.74
CA LEU A 16 -14.68 9.17 -3.96
C LEU A 16 -15.31 7.92 -3.34
N ASN A 17 -14.57 6.82 -3.28
CA ASN A 17 -15.14 5.57 -2.78
C ASN A 17 -14.07 4.75 -2.07
N LEU A 18 -13.54 5.29 -0.96
CA LEU A 18 -12.36 4.74 -0.29
C LEU A 18 -12.71 3.59 0.68
N PHE A 19 -13.78 3.74 1.47
CA PHE A 19 -14.11 2.83 2.57
C PHE A 19 -15.50 2.20 2.47
N ASP A 20 -16.47 2.85 1.83
CA ASP A 20 -17.86 2.42 1.90
C ASP A 20 -18.28 1.53 0.72
N GLU A 21 -17.58 1.61 -0.42
CA GLU A 21 -17.82 0.85 -1.66
C GLU A 21 -19.28 0.88 -2.17
N THR A 22 -20.06 1.84 -1.68
CA THR A 22 -21.51 2.03 -1.91
C THR A 22 -21.84 2.36 -3.37
N LEU A 23 -20.92 2.98 -4.09
CA LEU A 23 -21.12 3.44 -5.46
C LEU A 23 -20.90 2.36 -6.53
N VAL A 24 -20.68 1.10 -6.12
CA VAL A 24 -20.43 -0.01 -7.03
C VAL A 24 -21.71 -0.82 -7.23
N ALA A 25 -22.08 -1.07 -8.49
CA ALA A 25 -23.27 -1.84 -8.87
C ALA A 25 -23.22 -3.35 -8.52
N ARG A 26 -22.08 -3.86 -7.99
CA ARG A 26 -21.84 -5.28 -7.70
C ARG A 26 -21.63 -5.54 -6.21
N GLN A 27 -22.64 -5.20 -5.40
CA GLN A 27 -22.64 -5.42 -3.95
C GLN A 27 -22.71 -6.92 -3.56
N ASP A 28 -23.00 -7.79 -4.53
CA ASP A 28 -23.03 -9.25 -4.41
C ASP A 28 -21.63 -9.88 -4.41
N ASN A 29 -20.62 -9.18 -4.94
CA ASN A 29 -19.27 -9.70 -5.00
C ASN A 29 -18.49 -9.37 -3.71
N PRO A 30 -18.01 -10.38 -2.95
CA PRO A 30 -17.34 -10.18 -1.66
C PRO A 30 -16.02 -9.40 -1.79
N ILE A 31 -15.42 -9.30 -2.98
CA ILE A 31 -14.21 -8.50 -3.21
C ILE A 31 -14.51 -6.99 -3.00
N TYR A 32 -15.77 -6.56 -3.03
CA TYR A 32 -16.15 -5.18 -2.67
C TYR A 32 -16.28 -4.93 -1.16
N LEU A 33 -16.08 -5.96 -0.33
CA LEU A 33 -15.92 -5.79 1.12
C LEU A 33 -14.54 -5.25 1.50
N LEU A 34 -13.58 -5.22 0.56
CA LEU A 34 -12.22 -4.74 0.83
C LEU A 34 -12.19 -3.27 1.29
N GLY A 35 -13.09 -2.41 0.81
CA GLY A 35 -13.20 -1.03 1.32
C GLY A 35 -13.61 -0.99 2.80
N PRO A 36 -14.77 -1.58 3.17
CA PRO A 36 -15.21 -1.60 4.57
C PRO A 36 -14.24 -2.31 5.51
N LEU A 37 -13.61 -3.40 5.06
CA LEU A 37 -12.60 -4.13 5.81
C LEU A 37 -11.36 -3.28 6.09
N LEU A 38 -10.99 -2.38 5.17
CA LEU A 38 -9.86 -1.48 5.35
C LEU A 38 -10.06 -0.60 6.58
N TYR A 39 -11.22 0.06 6.69
CA TYR A 39 -11.55 0.89 7.84
C TYR A 39 -11.69 0.04 9.11
N TYR A 40 -12.31 -1.13 9.02
CA TYR A 40 -12.52 -2.03 10.16
C TYR A 40 -11.20 -2.50 10.80
N PHE A 41 -10.28 -3.07 10.01
CA PHE A 41 -8.98 -3.51 10.52
C PHE A 41 -8.14 -2.33 11.04
N TRP A 42 -8.21 -1.18 10.36
CA TRP A 42 -7.54 0.02 10.84
C TRP A 42 -8.08 0.49 12.20
N MET A 43 -9.40 0.48 12.41
CA MET A 43 -10.00 0.84 13.70
C MET A 43 -9.60 -0.12 14.82
N ILE A 44 -9.58 -1.43 14.55
CA ILE A 44 -9.08 -2.40 15.54
C ILE A 44 -7.63 -2.10 15.88
N THR A 45 -6.79 -1.81 14.87
CA THR A 45 -5.37 -1.48 15.07
C THR A 45 -5.20 -0.21 15.91
N VAL A 46 -5.97 0.85 15.62
CA VAL A 46 -5.91 2.12 16.38
C VAL A 46 -6.35 1.91 17.83
N VAL A 47 -7.50 1.28 18.06
CA VAL A 47 -8.05 1.09 19.42
C VAL A 47 -7.14 0.18 20.24
N SER A 48 -6.72 -0.96 19.69
CA SER A 48 -5.78 -1.85 20.37
C SER A 48 -4.42 -1.18 20.64
N GLY A 49 -3.95 -0.34 19.71
CA GLY A 49 -2.70 0.42 19.87
C GLY A 49 -2.76 1.41 21.04
N VAL A 50 -3.84 2.17 21.16
CA VAL A 50 -4.07 3.09 22.29
C VAL A 50 -4.09 2.32 23.62
N VAL A 51 -4.70 1.13 23.65
CA VAL A 51 -4.72 0.30 24.85
C VAL A 51 -3.32 -0.22 25.19
N LEU A 52 -2.53 -0.66 24.22
CA LEU A 52 -1.14 -1.14 24.44
C LEU A 52 -0.22 -0.05 25.01
N MET A 53 -0.47 1.22 24.68
CA MET A 53 0.31 2.36 25.19
C MET A 53 0.26 2.49 26.72
N ILE A 54 -0.75 1.92 27.39
CA ILE A 54 -0.87 1.97 28.85
C ILE A 54 0.29 1.24 29.55
N TRP A 55 0.81 0.16 28.94
CA TRP A 55 1.85 -0.68 29.53
C TRP A 55 3.20 -0.63 28.81
N TYR A 56 3.24 -0.05 27.61
CA TYR A 56 4.44 0.00 26.78
C TYR A 56 5.43 1.07 27.25
N GLU A 57 6.72 0.72 27.27
CA GLU A 57 7.79 1.62 27.70
C GLU A 57 8.70 1.97 26.52
N PRO A 58 8.65 3.21 25.97
CA PRO A 58 9.42 3.61 24.78
C PRO A 58 10.91 3.91 25.09
N THR A 59 11.59 2.97 25.74
CA THR A 59 13.01 3.05 26.09
C THR A 59 13.77 1.84 25.58
N THR A 60 15.06 2.00 25.25
CA THR A 60 15.92 0.88 24.80
C THR A 60 16.11 -0.21 25.86
N THR A 61 15.92 0.15 27.13
CA THR A 61 15.99 -0.76 28.27
C THR A 61 14.66 -1.45 28.56
N GLY A 62 13.53 -0.75 28.40
CA GLY A 62 12.19 -1.22 28.78
C GLY A 62 11.34 -1.77 27.63
N ALA A 63 11.56 -1.37 26.37
CA ALA A 63 10.67 -1.69 25.25
C ALA A 63 10.43 -3.21 25.08
N PHE A 64 11.50 -3.99 24.95
CA PHE A 64 11.40 -5.44 24.81
C PHE A 64 10.71 -6.09 26.03
N THR A 65 11.11 -5.71 27.24
CA THR A 65 10.57 -6.25 28.50
C THR A 65 9.09 -5.89 28.67
N SER A 66 8.70 -4.66 28.34
CA SER A 66 7.30 -4.22 28.42
C SER A 66 6.39 -4.98 27.46
N ILE A 67 6.89 -5.29 26.25
CA ILE A 67 6.18 -6.12 25.28
C ILE A 67 6.06 -7.58 25.76
N ASP A 68 7.12 -8.11 26.36
CA ASP A 68 7.11 -9.45 26.94
C ASP A 68 6.12 -9.57 28.11
N ARG A 69 6.09 -8.56 28.99
CA ARG A 69 5.11 -8.42 30.08
C ARG A 69 3.68 -8.34 29.54
N ILE A 70 3.43 -7.53 28.50
CA ILE A 70 2.11 -7.45 27.85
C ILE A 70 1.69 -8.83 27.32
N GLN A 71 2.63 -9.59 26.76
CA GLN A 71 2.34 -10.89 26.19
C GLN A 71 2.01 -11.96 27.26
N HIS A 72 2.70 -11.94 28.41
CA HIS A 72 2.66 -13.07 29.34
C HIS A 72 2.03 -12.77 30.71
N GLU A 73 2.06 -11.51 31.17
CA GLU A 73 1.68 -11.14 32.55
C GLU A 73 0.40 -10.30 32.59
N VAL A 74 0.18 -9.41 31.62
CA VAL A 74 -1.01 -8.55 31.60
C VAL A 74 -2.25 -9.40 31.27
N PRO A 75 -3.32 -9.37 32.08
CA PRO A 75 -4.56 -10.06 31.76
C PRO A 75 -5.11 -9.61 30.40
N LEU A 76 -5.35 -10.57 29.50
CA LEU A 76 -5.74 -10.33 28.10
C LEU A 76 -4.74 -9.50 27.26
N GLY A 77 -3.54 -9.24 27.75
CA GLY A 77 -2.53 -8.47 27.03
C GLY A 77 -2.07 -9.17 25.74
N TRP A 78 -1.92 -10.51 25.77
CA TRP A 78 -1.69 -11.34 24.57
C TRP A 78 -2.76 -11.15 23.50
N LEU A 79 -4.03 -10.99 23.92
CA LEU A 79 -5.15 -10.83 23.00
C LEU A 79 -5.11 -9.46 22.36
N ILE A 80 -4.97 -8.39 23.16
CA ILE A 80 -4.89 -7.02 22.61
C ILE A 80 -3.68 -6.87 21.68
N ARG A 81 -2.52 -7.44 22.06
CA ARG A 81 -1.32 -7.44 21.23
C ARG A 81 -1.52 -8.24 19.94
N GLY A 82 -2.16 -9.41 20.03
CA GLY A 82 -2.54 -10.21 18.88
C GLY A 82 -3.49 -9.47 17.94
N LEU A 83 -4.58 -8.89 18.47
CA LEU A 83 -5.53 -8.07 17.71
C LEU A 83 -4.81 -6.92 17.00
N HIS A 84 -3.90 -6.21 17.67
CA HIS A 84 -3.13 -5.13 17.07
C HIS A 84 -2.27 -5.62 15.89
N LYS A 85 -1.50 -6.70 16.10
CA LYS A 85 -0.62 -7.30 15.08
C LYS A 85 -1.40 -7.82 13.89
N TYR A 86 -2.41 -8.63 14.12
CA TYR A 86 -3.16 -9.30 13.07
C TYR A 86 -4.15 -8.38 12.35
N ALA A 87 -4.67 -7.36 13.02
CA ALA A 87 -5.44 -6.32 12.35
C ALA A 87 -4.54 -5.41 11.48
N ALA A 88 -3.30 -5.13 11.92
CA ALA A 88 -2.34 -4.42 11.07
C ALA A 88 -1.97 -5.24 9.82
N ASP A 89 -1.77 -6.55 9.94
CA ASP A 89 -1.62 -7.46 8.80
C ASP A 89 -2.86 -7.42 7.89
N GLY A 90 -4.06 -7.53 8.48
CA GLY A 90 -5.34 -7.46 7.76
C GLY A 90 -5.54 -6.14 7.00
N LEU A 91 -5.10 -5.02 7.57
CA LEU A 91 -5.10 -3.71 6.94
C LEU A 91 -4.24 -3.70 5.66
N ILE A 92 -3.00 -4.20 5.76
CA ILE A 92 -2.07 -4.27 4.63
C ILE A 92 -2.56 -5.24 3.54
N VAL A 93 -3.02 -6.43 3.92
CA VAL A 93 -3.60 -7.39 2.96
C VAL A 93 -4.78 -6.76 2.23
N THR A 94 -5.69 -6.14 2.96
CA THR A 94 -6.91 -5.55 2.40
C THR A 94 -6.60 -4.44 1.40
N ILE A 95 -5.68 -3.51 1.73
CA ILE A 95 -5.34 -2.42 0.82
C ILE A 95 -4.61 -2.91 -0.43
N ILE A 96 -3.71 -3.90 -0.29
CA ILE A 96 -3.01 -4.51 -1.42
C ILE A 96 -4.00 -5.18 -2.37
N LEU A 97 -4.89 -6.03 -1.84
CA LEU A 97 -5.93 -6.70 -2.65
C LEU A 97 -6.83 -5.68 -3.35
N ARG A 98 -7.19 -4.60 -2.64
CA ARG A 98 -8.01 -3.53 -3.21
C ARG A 98 -7.31 -2.81 -4.34
N ILE A 99 -6.03 -2.45 -4.18
CA ILE A 99 -5.22 -1.85 -5.25
C ILE A 99 -5.13 -2.80 -6.45
N TYR A 100 -4.82 -4.08 -6.25
CA TYR A 100 -4.77 -5.03 -7.37
C TYR A 100 -6.11 -5.18 -8.08
N ARG A 101 -7.23 -5.27 -7.34
CA ARG A 101 -8.57 -5.26 -7.92
C ARG A 101 -8.81 -4.01 -8.77
N MET A 102 -8.56 -2.82 -8.20
CA MET A 102 -8.74 -1.55 -8.91
C MET A 102 -7.88 -1.48 -10.16
N TYR A 103 -6.67 -2.04 -10.11
CA TYR A 103 -5.75 -2.10 -11.24
C TYR A 103 -6.30 -2.95 -12.38
N PHE A 104 -6.63 -4.22 -12.09
CA PHE A 104 -7.08 -5.17 -13.11
C PHE A 104 -8.49 -4.86 -13.64
N LEU A 105 -9.39 -4.33 -12.81
CA LEU A 105 -10.73 -3.91 -13.24
C LEU A 105 -10.75 -2.51 -13.87
N GLY A 106 -9.63 -1.79 -13.85
CA GLY A 106 -9.53 -0.45 -14.44
C GLY A 106 -10.40 0.59 -13.72
N GLU A 107 -10.65 0.36 -12.42
CA GLU A 107 -11.42 1.27 -11.56
C GLU A 107 -10.67 2.56 -11.27
N TYR A 108 -9.35 2.57 -11.47
CA TYR A 108 -8.54 3.79 -11.37
C TYR A 108 -8.80 4.82 -12.49
N LYS A 109 -9.45 4.42 -13.59
CA LYS A 109 -9.82 5.35 -14.67
C LYS A 109 -10.94 6.28 -14.21
N LYS A 110 -11.16 7.38 -14.95
CA LYS A 110 -12.22 8.34 -14.66
C LYS A 110 -13.54 7.67 -14.24
N PRO A 111 -14.13 8.01 -13.08
CA PRO A 111 -13.74 9.04 -12.10
C PRO A 111 -12.95 8.53 -10.87
N GLY A 112 -12.37 7.33 -10.92
CA GLY A 112 -11.71 6.69 -9.78
C GLY A 112 -10.25 7.07 -9.57
N GLU A 113 -9.71 8.09 -10.26
CA GLU A 113 -8.30 8.47 -10.17
C GLU A 113 -7.93 8.84 -8.73
N LEU A 114 -8.79 9.60 -8.03
CA LEU A 114 -8.54 10.02 -6.65
C LEU A 114 -8.59 8.86 -5.66
N SER A 115 -9.56 7.94 -5.81
CA SER A 115 -9.66 6.73 -4.97
C SER A 115 -8.41 5.84 -5.10
N TRP A 116 -7.85 5.77 -6.32
CA TRP A 116 -6.64 5.03 -6.60
C TRP A 116 -5.41 5.66 -5.94
N MET A 117 -5.21 6.98 -6.13
CA MET A 117 -4.10 7.70 -5.53
C MET A 117 -4.14 7.65 -4.01
N LEU A 118 -5.32 7.82 -3.41
CA LEU A 118 -5.50 7.69 -1.96
C LEU A 118 -5.32 6.25 -1.48
N GLY A 119 -5.62 5.24 -2.30
CA GLY A 119 -5.30 3.85 -2.00
C GLY A 119 -3.79 3.60 -1.93
N ILE A 120 -3.02 4.09 -2.91
CA ILE A 120 -1.56 3.99 -2.89
C ILE A 120 -0.97 4.76 -1.71
N LEU A 121 -1.42 6.00 -1.49
CA LEU A 121 -0.98 6.81 -0.36
C LEU A 121 -1.31 6.12 0.97
N GLY A 122 -2.50 5.54 1.10
CA GLY A 122 -2.92 4.77 2.26
C GLY A 122 -2.01 3.58 2.52
N LEU A 123 -1.62 2.84 1.47
CA LEU A 123 -0.68 1.71 1.61
C LEU A 123 0.69 2.20 2.09
N ILE A 124 1.21 3.29 1.52
CA ILE A 124 2.50 3.86 1.92
C ILE A 124 2.46 4.28 3.40
N LEU A 125 1.41 5.00 3.81
CA LEU A 125 1.25 5.43 5.20
C LEU A 125 1.07 4.25 6.16
N ALA A 126 0.33 3.22 5.76
CA ALA A 126 0.18 1.99 6.53
C ALA A 126 1.52 1.23 6.66
N MET A 127 2.33 1.17 5.60
CA MET A 127 3.66 0.58 5.64
C MET A 127 4.63 1.38 6.52
N ILE A 128 4.63 2.72 6.43
CA ILE A 128 5.43 3.60 7.31
C ILE A 128 5.01 3.42 8.78
N SER A 129 3.70 3.42 9.05
CA SER A 129 3.18 3.12 10.38
C SER A 129 3.59 1.71 10.83
N GLY A 130 3.53 0.72 9.94
CA GLY A 130 3.94 -0.66 10.19
C GLY A 130 5.41 -0.77 10.59
N ILE A 131 6.35 -0.19 9.84
CA ILE A 131 7.79 -0.25 10.19
C ILE A 131 8.11 0.53 11.47
N THR A 132 7.43 1.66 11.70
CA THR A 132 7.63 2.45 12.92
C THR A 132 7.12 1.71 14.16
N GLY A 133 5.96 1.07 14.07
CA GLY A 133 5.40 0.19 15.11
C GLY A 133 6.21 -1.08 15.30
N TYR A 134 6.77 -1.65 14.23
CA TYR A 134 7.57 -2.87 14.29
C TYR A 134 8.82 -2.71 15.15
N LEU A 135 9.51 -1.56 15.05
CA LEU A 135 10.68 -1.25 15.89
C LEU A 135 10.36 -1.25 17.39
N LEU A 136 9.12 -0.95 17.77
CA LEU A 136 8.70 -0.86 19.18
C LEU A 136 8.80 -2.21 19.91
N ILE A 137 8.83 -3.33 19.18
CA ILE A 137 9.09 -4.66 19.77
C ILE A 137 10.52 -4.74 20.33
N TRP A 138 11.46 -3.99 19.75
CA TRP A 138 12.87 -3.96 20.15
C TRP A 138 13.57 -5.34 20.16
N ASN A 139 13.19 -6.19 19.21
CA ASN A 139 13.80 -7.49 18.97
C ASN A 139 14.81 -7.44 17.81
N GLN A 140 15.59 -8.51 17.63
CA GLN A 140 16.60 -8.60 16.58
C GLN A 140 16.04 -8.31 15.19
N ARG A 141 14.92 -8.94 14.82
CA ARG A 141 14.34 -8.77 13.48
C ARG A 141 13.94 -7.31 13.24
N ALA A 142 13.25 -6.69 14.19
CA ALA A 142 12.78 -5.32 14.11
C ALA A 142 13.92 -4.29 14.10
N PHE A 143 14.94 -4.46 14.94
CA PHE A 143 16.08 -3.56 15.01
C PHE A 143 16.85 -3.52 13.67
N TRP A 144 17.17 -4.69 13.11
CA TRP A 144 17.93 -4.77 11.86
C TRP A 144 17.11 -4.38 10.63
N ALA A 145 15.80 -4.65 10.64
CA ALA A 145 14.88 -4.12 9.64
C ALA A 145 14.84 -2.58 9.67
N ALA A 146 14.62 -1.98 10.84
CA ALA A 146 14.61 -0.52 10.99
C ALA A 146 15.95 0.11 10.56
N LYS A 147 17.09 -0.48 10.97
CA LYS A 147 18.42 -0.02 10.54
C LYS A 147 18.55 0.01 9.01
N THR A 148 18.08 -1.04 8.34
CA THR A 148 18.13 -1.14 6.87
C THR A 148 17.28 -0.04 6.23
N VAL A 149 16.02 0.11 6.65
CA VAL A 149 15.11 1.12 6.09
C VAL A 149 15.62 2.54 6.32
N LEU A 150 16.17 2.82 7.50
CA LEU A 150 16.67 4.15 7.88
C LEU A 150 17.93 4.57 7.13
N THR A 151 18.69 3.61 6.57
CA THR A 151 19.94 3.88 5.86
C THR A 151 19.78 3.94 4.34
N VAL A 152 18.68 3.42 3.78
CA VAL A 152 18.36 3.55 2.34
C VAL A 152 18.39 5.01 1.83
N PRO A 153 17.87 6.02 2.57
CA PRO A 153 17.94 7.41 2.11
C PRO A 153 19.35 7.93 1.84
N VAL A 154 20.38 7.41 2.52
CA VAL A 154 21.79 7.79 2.30
C VAL A 154 22.21 7.53 0.85
N TYR A 155 21.58 6.58 0.16
CA TYR A 155 21.86 6.31 -1.25
C TYR A 155 21.48 7.47 -2.18
N PHE A 156 20.60 8.39 -1.76
CA PHE A 156 20.31 9.61 -2.52
C PHE A 156 21.53 10.53 -2.61
N ASP A 157 22.49 10.42 -1.69
CA ASP A 157 23.71 11.21 -1.75
C ASP A 157 24.68 10.71 -2.85
N GLN A 158 24.38 9.59 -3.51
CA GLN A 158 25.10 9.16 -4.70
C GLN A 158 24.62 9.85 -5.98
N ILE A 159 23.52 10.60 -5.93
CA ILE A 159 23.01 11.37 -7.07
C ILE A 159 23.93 12.58 -7.26
N PRO A 160 24.58 12.78 -8.42
CA PRO A 160 25.60 13.83 -8.60
C PRO A 160 25.13 15.25 -8.20
N VAL A 161 23.85 15.56 -8.38
CA VAL A 161 23.27 16.88 -8.06
C VAL A 161 22.88 17.01 -6.59
N LEU A 162 22.45 15.93 -5.94
CA LEU A 162 21.96 15.96 -4.54
C LEU A 162 23.03 15.58 -3.52
N GLY A 163 24.04 14.80 -3.95
CA GLY A 163 25.13 14.30 -3.11
C GLY A 163 25.90 15.38 -2.37
N PRO A 164 26.36 16.45 -3.05
CA PRO A 164 27.05 17.55 -2.38
C PRO A 164 26.20 18.26 -1.31
N MET A 165 24.87 18.11 -1.33
CA MET A 165 23.95 18.72 -0.35
C MET A 165 23.71 17.84 0.88
N GLY A 166 24.14 16.56 0.87
CA GLY A 166 23.92 15.63 1.98
C GLY A 166 22.44 15.36 2.29
N PHE A 167 21.57 15.47 1.29
CA PHE A 167 20.11 15.40 1.46
C PHE A 167 19.64 14.04 2.00
N GLY A 168 20.22 12.95 1.49
CA GLY A 168 19.94 11.58 1.94
C GLY A 168 20.37 11.34 3.38
N SER A 169 21.58 11.76 3.72
CA SER A 169 22.12 11.69 5.09
C SER A 169 21.32 12.55 6.07
N MET A 170 20.86 13.72 5.65
CA MET A 170 19.96 14.57 6.44
C MET A 170 18.63 13.84 6.74
N ILE A 171 18.00 13.24 5.72
CA ILE A 171 16.77 12.45 5.92
C ILE A 171 17.02 11.31 6.91
N ALA A 172 18.08 10.52 6.70
CA ALA A 172 18.43 9.41 7.59
C ALA A 172 18.63 9.89 9.04
N TYR A 173 19.35 11.01 9.23
CA TYR A 173 19.63 11.58 10.54
C TYR A 173 18.38 12.07 11.27
N ILE A 174 17.41 12.68 10.57
CA ILE A 174 16.14 13.13 11.17
C ILE A 174 15.41 11.97 11.86
N PHE A 175 15.36 10.81 11.19
CA PHE A 175 14.65 9.64 11.71
C PHE A 175 15.50 8.82 12.69
N LEU A 176 16.81 8.66 12.46
CA LEU A 176 17.73 7.99 13.39
C LEU A 176 17.83 8.78 14.72
N GLY A 177 17.99 10.09 14.63
CA GLY A 177 18.15 10.96 15.78
C GLY A 177 19.51 10.89 16.47
N GLY A 178 20.50 10.28 15.82
CA GLY A 178 21.84 10.04 16.32
C GLY A 178 22.66 9.22 15.32
N PRO A 179 23.89 8.78 15.68
CA PRO A 179 24.78 8.07 14.77
C PRO A 179 24.32 6.64 14.43
N ALA A 180 23.41 6.06 15.21
CA ALA A 180 22.87 4.72 15.00
C ALA A 180 21.46 4.61 15.61
N VAL A 181 20.79 3.48 15.34
CA VAL A 181 19.50 3.14 15.95
C VAL A 181 19.68 3.04 17.47
N GLY A 182 18.91 3.84 18.22
CA GLY A 182 19.02 3.91 19.68
C GLY A 182 17.82 4.58 20.34
N GLN A 183 18.02 5.15 21.53
CA GLN A 183 16.95 5.78 22.32
C GLN A 183 16.24 6.90 21.56
N ALA A 184 17.00 7.73 20.86
CA ALA A 184 16.46 8.82 20.06
C ALA A 184 15.55 8.31 18.92
N THR A 185 15.87 7.14 18.35
CA THR A 185 15.12 6.50 17.27
C THR A 185 13.80 5.93 17.78
N ILE A 186 13.83 5.15 18.87
CA ILE A 186 12.62 4.49 19.39
C ILE A 186 11.59 5.52 19.86
N THR A 187 12.01 6.62 20.51
CA THR A 187 11.10 7.68 20.95
C THR A 187 10.45 8.41 19.76
N ARG A 188 11.21 8.68 18.68
CA ARG A 188 10.66 9.25 17.43
C ARG A 188 9.69 8.29 16.75
N PHE A 189 10.06 7.02 16.65
CA PHE A 189 9.23 5.99 16.01
C PHE A 189 7.92 5.79 16.77
N TYR A 190 7.95 5.80 18.10
CA TYR A 190 6.75 5.78 18.93
C TYR A 190 5.83 6.97 18.63
N ALA A 191 6.38 8.20 18.61
CA ALA A 191 5.61 9.40 18.32
C ALA A 191 5.06 9.42 16.88
N LEU A 192 5.85 8.98 15.89
CA LEU A 192 5.44 8.90 14.49
C LEU A 192 4.35 7.84 14.27
N HIS A 193 4.51 6.65 14.87
CA HIS A 193 3.56 5.55 14.76
C HIS A 193 2.16 5.97 15.27
N PHE A 194 2.13 6.60 16.46
CA PHE A 194 0.90 7.16 17.02
C PHE A 194 0.39 8.34 16.18
N GLY A 195 1.27 9.28 15.83
CA GLY A 195 0.92 10.51 15.12
C GLY A 195 0.31 10.28 13.74
N ILE A 196 0.86 9.35 12.95
CA ILE A 196 0.31 8.98 11.63
C ILE A 196 -1.13 8.50 11.79
N SER A 197 -1.37 7.61 12.76
CA SER A 197 -2.69 7.03 12.99
C SER A 197 -3.69 8.08 13.50
N LEU A 198 -3.27 8.96 14.42
CA LEU A 198 -4.12 10.01 14.99
C LEU A 198 -4.51 11.07 13.93
N VAL A 199 -3.55 11.55 13.15
CA VAL A 199 -3.83 12.55 12.10
C VAL A 199 -4.78 11.96 11.06
N LEU A 200 -4.55 10.71 10.63
CA LEU A 200 -5.46 10.03 9.71
C LEU A 200 -6.84 9.82 10.31
N LEU A 201 -6.94 9.46 11.60
CA LEU A 201 -8.22 9.35 12.32
C LEU A 201 -9.00 10.66 12.25
N ILE A 202 -8.37 11.78 12.58
CA ILE A 202 -9.02 13.10 12.52
C ILE A 202 -9.48 13.42 11.10
N LEU A 203 -8.61 13.25 10.10
CA LEU A 203 -8.94 13.57 8.71
C LEU A 203 -10.09 12.70 8.17
N ILE A 204 -10.07 11.39 8.46
CA ILE A 204 -11.08 10.44 7.99
C ILE A 204 -12.42 10.64 8.72
N GLU A 205 -12.40 10.92 10.02
CA GLU A 205 -13.64 11.22 10.76
C GLU A 205 -14.26 12.55 10.33
N VAL A 206 -13.46 13.59 10.10
CA VAL A 206 -13.93 14.84 9.50
C VAL A 206 -14.53 14.59 8.11
N PHE A 207 -13.90 13.73 7.30
CA PHE A 207 -14.44 13.33 6.01
C PHE A 207 -15.80 12.63 6.12
N PHE A 208 -15.96 11.66 7.03
CA PHE A 208 -17.25 10.98 7.24
C PHE A 208 -18.33 11.93 7.76
N GLN A 209 -17.99 12.83 8.68
CA GLN A 209 -18.91 13.84 9.20
C GLN A 209 -19.39 14.80 8.09
N ARG A 210 -18.47 15.28 7.24
CA ARG A 210 -18.76 16.20 6.13
C ARG A 210 -19.59 15.55 5.03
N THR A 211 -19.31 14.28 4.71
CA THR A 211 -19.96 13.57 3.60
C THR A 211 -21.21 12.79 4.01
N ARG A 212 -21.46 12.61 5.32
CA ARG A 212 -22.55 11.81 5.88
C ARG A 212 -22.58 10.36 5.36
N ARG A 213 -21.45 9.85 4.89
CA ARG A 213 -21.29 8.48 4.41
C ARG A 213 -21.21 7.50 5.57
N LYS A 214 -21.60 6.25 5.32
CA LYS A 214 -21.44 5.17 6.30
C LYS A 214 -19.96 4.83 6.46
N ARG A 215 -19.49 4.73 7.71
CA ARG A 215 -18.11 4.35 8.04
C ARG A 215 -17.80 2.92 7.62
N ILE A 216 -18.69 2.03 8.02
CA ILE A 216 -18.61 0.60 7.77
C ILE A 216 -19.89 0.20 7.05
N ASN A 217 -19.76 -0.10 5.75
CA ASN A 217 -20.85 -0.57 4.91
C ASN A 217 -20.72 -2.09 4.67
N MET A 218 -20.78 -2.88 5.75
CA MET A 218 -20.86 -4.34 5.68
C MET A 218 -21.82 -4.85 6.75
N SER A 219 -22.40 -6.04 6.54
CA SER A 219 -23.27 -6.67 7.53
C SER A 219 -22.49 -7.16 8.75
N LEU A 220 -23.20 -7.48 9.85
CA LEU A 220 -22.57 -7.92 11.09
C LEU A 220 -21.82 -9.25 10.93
N VAL A 221 -22.27 -10.13 10.03
CA VAL A 221 -21.71 -11.48 9.85
C VAL A 221 -20.21 -11.44 9.47
N PRO A 222 -19.77 -10.76 8.39
CA PRO A 222 -18.35 -10.59 8.12
C PRO A 222 -17.56 -9.97 9.28
N MET A 223 -18.12 -8.97 9.98
CA MET A 223 -17.42 -8.36 11.11
C MET A 223 -17.12 -9.36 12.22
N VAL A 224 -18.14 -10.14 12.61
CA VAL A 224 -18.00 -11.17 13.64
C VAL A 224 -17.04 -12.26 13.17
N LEU A 225 -17.13 -12.71 11.91
CA LEU A 225 -16.21 -13.70 11.36
C LEU A 225 -14.75 -13.21 11.39
N PHE A 226 -14.47 -11.99 10.96
CA PHE A 226 -13.12 -11.43 11.03
C PHE A 226 -12.65 -11.18 12.47
N MET A 227 -13.53 -10.75 13.38
CA MET A 227 -13.18 -10.63 14.80
C MET A 227 -12.83 -11.99 15.40
N VAL A 228 -13.66 -13.01 15.18
CA VAL A 228 -13.40 -14.38 15.64
C VAL A 228 -12.10 -14.91 15.03
N MET A 229 -11.87 -14.68 13.73
CA MET A 229 -10.61 -15.02 13.08
C MET A 229 -9.42 -14.36 13.77
N LEU A 230 -9.49 -13.06 14.09
CA LEU A 230 -8.43 -12.32 14.79
C LEU A 230 -8.20 -12.86 16.22
N VAL A 231 -9.25 -13.21 16.95
CA VAL A 231 -9.13 -13.83 18.29
C VAL A 231 -8.47 -15.21 18.19
N VAL A 232 -8.96 -16.05 17.27
CA VAL A 232 -8.44 -17.41 17.08
C VAL A 232 -6.97 -17.39 16.64
N ILE A 233 -6.61 -16.55 15.67
CA ILE A 233 -5.21 -16.47 15.22
C ILE A 233 -4.31 -15.87 16.31
N SER A 234 -4.80 -14.94 17.14
CA SER A 234 -4.05 -14.43 18.29
C SER A 234 -3.76 -15.51 19.34
N GLN A 235 -4.67 -16.47 19.50
CA GLN A 235 -4.51 -17.60 20.41
C GLN A 235 -3.61 -18.69 19.82
N VAL A 236 -3.84 -19.07 18.57
CA VAL A 236 -3.15 -20.20 17.90
C VAL A 236 -1.74 -19.82 17.45
N LEU A 237 -1.58 -18.57 17.01
CA LEU A 237 -0.29 -18.00 16.60
C LEU A 237 -0.06 -16.72 17.42
N PRO A 238 0.39 -16.82 18.69
CA PRO A 238 0.68 -15.63 19.49
C PRO A 238 1.68 -14.72 18.78
N ALA A 239 1.54 -13.40 18.96
CA ALA A 239 2.49 -12.45 18.40
C ALA A 239 3.88 -12.73 18.98
N GLU A 240 4.82 -13.21 18.16
CA GLU A 240 6.15 -13.56 18.66
C GLU A 240 6.94 -12.31 19.08
N SER A 241 7.47 -12.29 20.30
CA SER A 241 8.40 -11.24 20.75
C SER A 241 9.81 -11.45 20.20
N GLY A 242 10.17 -12.70 19.88
CA GLY A 242 11.51 -13.04 19.38
C GLY A 242 12.60 -12.80 20.43
N ARG A 243 13.83 -12.57 19.96
CA ARG A 243 14.98 -12.30 20.84
C ARG A 243 15.25 -10.81 20.93
N ARG A 244 15.55 -10.32 22.13
CA ARG A 244 15.96 -8.92 22.36
C ARG A 244 17.07 -8.50 21.38
N ALA A 245 16.97 -7.27 20.89
CA ALA A 245 17.95 -6.71 19.97
C ALA A 245 19.36 -6.70 20.59
N ASP A 246 20.33 -7.16 19.80
CA ASP A 246 21.76 -7.09 20.06
C ASP A 246 22.43 -6.38 18.86
N PRO A 247 22.78 -5.09 19.01
CA PRO A 247 23.39 -4.30 17.94
C PRO A 247 24.75 -4.85 17.45
N THR A 248 25.39 -5.72 18.23
CA THR A 248 26.70 -6.30 17.89
C THR A 248 26.59 -7.57 17.04
N ARG A 249 25.39 -8.15 16.92
CA ARG A 249 25.16 -9.40 16.19
C ARG A 249 24.07 -9.23 15.14
N THR A 250 24.46 -9.15 13.88
CA THR A 250 23.53 -9.11 12.74
C THR A 250 22.98 -10.51 12.44
N PRO A 251 21.64 -10.72 12.44
CA PRO A 251 21.05 -11.97 11.99
C PRO A 251 21.15 -12.07 10.46
N LEU A 252 21.40 -13.29 9.97
CA LEU A 252 21.37 -13.62 8.55
C LEU A 252 20.30 -14.69 8.31
N PRO A 253 19.33 -14.47 7.40
CA PRO A 253 19.05 -13.22 6.68
C PRO A 253 18.43 -12.12 7.58
N ILE A 254 18.68 -10.85 7.24
CA ILE A 254 17.89 -9.72 7.78
C ILE A 254 16.52 -9.77 7.12
N LEU A 255 15.49 -10.14 7.90
CA LEU A 255 14.11 -10.16 7.47
C LEU A 255 13.35 -8.98 8.07
N SER A 256 12.42 -8.44 7.29
CA SER A 256 11.39 -7.53 7.76
C SER A 256 10.05 -8.27 7.78
N ASP A 257 8.97 -7.58 8.12
CA ASP A 257 7.63 -8.11 7.95
C ASP A 257 7.30 -8.44 6.49
N TRP A 258 6.35 -9.34 6.26
CA TRP A 258 6.14 -10.02 4.97
C TRP A 258 5.90 -9.06 3.80
N TYR A 259 5.20 -7.95 4.04
CA TYR A 259 4.88 -6.94 3.03
C TYR A 259 6.07 -6.06 2.63
N PHE A 260 7.21 -6.16 3.33
CA PHE A 260 8.47 -5.52 2.96
C PHE A 260 9.44 -6.47 2.28
N LEU A 261 9.27 -7.79 2.39
CA LEU A 261 10.26 -8.78 1.95
C LEU A 261 10.66 -8.61 0.47
N ALA A 262 9.68 -8.40 -0.41
CA ALA A 262 9.96 -8.15 -1.83
C ALA A 262 10.81 -6.88 -2.06
N LEU A 263 10.54 -5.80 -1.34
CA LEU A 263 11.32 -4.55 -1.44
C LEU A 263 12.73 -4.72 -0.89
N TYR A 264 12.90 -5.50 0.18
CA TYR A 264 14.23 -5.82 0.72
C TYR A 264 15.07 -6.59 -0.29
N GLN A 265 14.48 -7.59 -0.94
CA GLN A 265 15.17 -8.35 -1.97
C GLN A 265 15.53 -7.47 -3.18
N TYR A 266 14.63 -6.56 -3.58
CA TYR A 266 14.92 -5.56 -4.61
C TYR A 266 16.14 -4.70 -4.25
N VAL A 267 16.20 -4.19 -3.03
CA VAL A 267 17.33 -3.38 -2.53
C VAL A 267 18.64 -4.20 -2.54
N LYS A 268 18.60 -5.50 -2.22
CA LYS A 268 19.78 -6.37 -2.31
C LYS A 268 20.29 -6.61 -3.73
N TYR A 269 19.40 -6.63 -4.71
CA TYR A 269 19.75 -6.86 -6.12
C TYR A 269 20.17 -5.61 -6.87
N THR A 270 19.95 -4.43 -6.31
CA THR A 270 20.16 -3.18 -7.03
C THR A 270 21.38 -2.42 -6.53
N PRO A 271 22.14 -1.79 -7.44
CA PRO A 271 23.18 -0.84 -7.03
C PRO A 271 22.58 0.25 -6.15
N PRO A 272 23.35 0.86 -5.22
CA PRO A 272 22.77 1.67 -4.15
C PRO A 272 21.91 2.84 -4.67
N LEU A 273 22.34 3.54 -5.73
CA LEU A 273 21.54 4.56 -6.41
C LEU A 273 20.11 4.08 -6.76
N TRP A 274 20.01 2.90 -7.38
CA TRP A 274 18.72 2.31 -7.78
C TRP A 274 17.96 1.73 -6.59
N ALA A 275 18.65 1.22 -5.57
CA ALA A 275 18.02 0.79 -4.33
C ALA A 275 17.30 1.95 -3.62
N GLY A 276 17.85 3.17 -3.68
CA GLY A 276 17.21 4.38 -3.16
C GLY A 276 16.05 4.86 -4.05
N LEU A 277 16.28 4.97 -5.36
CA LEU A 277 15.30 5.55 -6.30
C LEU A 277 14.14 4.61 -6.63
N GLY A 278 14.37 3.30 -6.68
CA GLY A 278 13.43 2.28 -7.14
C GLY A 278 12.07 2.31 -6.44
N PRO A 279 12.00 2.28 -5.11
CA PRO A 279 10.75 2.39 -4.37
C PRO A 279 9.98 3.68 -4.71
N GLY A 280 10.70 4.80 -4.82
CA GLY A 280 10.12 6.09 -5.22
C GLY A 280 9.52 6.05 -6.63
N LEU A 281 10.27 5.50 -7.60
CA LEU A 281 9.83 5.35 -8.98
C LEU A 281 8.60 4.42 -9.10
N LEU A 282 8.55 3.34 -8.31
CA LEU A 282 7.39 2.44 -8.26
C LEU A 282 6.14 3.18 -7.76
N ILE A 283 6.28 3.96 -6.68
CA ILE A 283 5.20 4.79 -6.14
C ILE A 283 4.75 5.82 -7.18
N THR A 284 5.69 6.53 -7.80
CA THR A 284 5.40 7.53 -8.84
C THR A 284 4.69 6.90 -10.03
N TYR A 285 5.17 5.76 -10.53
CA TYR A 285 4.48 5.01 -11.58
C TYR A 285 3.04 4.70 -11.16
N GLY A 286 2.85 4.11 -9.97
CA GLY A 286 1.54 3.79 -9.42
C GLY A 286 0.61 5.01 -9.41
N MET A 287 1.07 6.14 -8.87
CA MET A 287 0.29 7.39 -8.83
C MET A 287 -0.08 7.90 -10.22
N LEU A 288 0.76 7.64 -11.24
CA LEU A 288 0.57 8.12 -12.60
C LEU A 288 -0.23 7.17 -13.50
N VAL A 289 -0.43 5.91 -13.11
CA VAL A 289 -1.20 4.90 -13.88
C VAL A 289 -2.50 5.46 -14.48
N PRO A 290 -3.36 6.20 -13.73
CA PRO A 290 -4.62 6.72 -14.29
C PRO A 290 -4.45 7.67 -15.48
N PHE A 291 -3.31 8.36 -15.56
CA PHE A 291 -3.00 9.33 -16.60
C PHE A 291 -2.18 8.72 -17.74
N LEU A 292 -1.41 7.67 -17.45
CA LEU A 292 -0.65 6.90 -18.43
C LEU A 292 -1.56 5.98 -19.25
N ASP A 293 -2.55 5.34 -18.62
CA ASP A 293 -3.44 4.40 -19.28
C ASP A 293 -4.56 5.09 -20.07
N ARG A 294 -4.28 5.37 -21.34
CA ARG A 294 -5.22 5.97 -22.31
C ARG A 294 -6.11 4.97 -23.04
N SER A 295 -6.12 3.69 -22.66
CA SER A 295 -7.07 2.73 -23.24
C SER A 295 -8.53 3.13 -22.92
N ARG A 296 -9.44 2.91 -23.87
CA ARG A 296 -10.88 3.17 -23.68
C ARG A 296 -11.57 2.09 -22.84
N GLY A 297 -11.11 0.85 -23.01
CA GLY A 297 -11.60 -0.31 -22.28
C GLY A 297 -11.19 -0.30 -20.81
N ARG A 298 -11.87 -1.10 -19.99
CA ARG A 298 -11.54 -1.32 -18.57
C ARG A 298 -11.09 -2.75 -18.30
N ARG A 299 -11.45 -3.69 -19.17
CA ARG A 299 -11.09 -5.10 -18.96
C ARG A 299 -9.58 -5.28 -19.08
N PRO A 300 -8.96 -6.24 -18.36
CA PRO A 300 -7.52 -6.46 -18.44
C PRO A 300 -7.02 -6.66 -19.88
N LEU A 301 -7.72 -7.50 -20.66
CA LEU A 301 -7.35 -7.83 -22.05
C LEU A 301 -7.53 -6.66 -23.04
N GLU A 302 -8.27 -5.62 -22.67
CA GLU A 302 -8.43 -4.41 -23.48
C GLU A 302 -7.26 -3.42 -23.27
N ARG A 303 -6.35 -3.77 -22.36
CA ARG A 303 -5.26 -2.93 -21.84
C ARG A 303 -3.97 -3.76 -21.67
N PRO A 304 -3.55 -4.49 -22.70
CA PRO A 304 -2.55 -5.55 -22.57
C PRO A 304 -1.22 -5.10 -21.96
N PHE A 305 -0.71 -3.90 -22.28
CA PHE A 305 0.53 -3.42 -21.64
C PHE A 305 0.38 -3.28 -20.13
N PHE A 306 -0.68 -2.62 -19.66
CA PHE A 306 -0.95 -2.47 -18.22
C PHE A 306 -1.24 -3.82 -17.57
N PHE A 307 -1.99 -4.69 -18.23
CA PHE A 307 -2.20 -6.05 -17.72
C PHE A 307 -0.88 -6.79 -17.47
N VAL A 308 0.05 -6.76 -18.44
CA VAL A 308 1.38 -7.36 -18.30
C VAL A 308 2.16 -6.74 -17.14
N VAL A 309 2.17 -5.41 -17.00
CA VAL A 309 2.86 -4.74 -15.88
C VAL A 309 2.27 -5.15 -14.53
N GLY A 310 0.95 -5.24 -14.41
CA GLY A 310 0.29 -5.68 -13.17
C GLY A 310 0.61 -7.12 -12.79
N VAL A 311 0.59 -8.03 -13.78
CA VAL A 311 0.98 -9.44 -13.57
C VAL A 311 2.46 -9.55 -13.19
N MET A 312 3.32 -8.81 -13.89
CA MET A 312 4.76 -8.77 -13.60
C MET A 312 5.03 -8.28 -12.18
N ALA A 313 4.36 -7.21 -11.72
CA ALA A 313 4.49 -6.69 -10.37
C ALA A 313 4.06 -7.73 -9.31
N LEU A 314 2.98 -8.47 -9.55
CA LEU A 314 2.53 -9.54 -8.67
C LEU A 314 3.54 -10.70 -8.62
N VAL A 315 4.05 -11.12 -9.79
CA VAL A 315 5.08 -12.17 -9.88
C VAL A 315 6.34 -11.73 -9.14
N TYR A 316 6.79 -10.49 -9.30
CA TYR A 316 7.96 -9.97 -8.58
C TYR A 316 7.73 -9.92 -7.08
N PHE A 317 6.55 -9.48 -6.63
CA PHE A 317 6.22 -9.52 -5.21
C PHE A 317 6.34 -10.94 -4.64
N LEU A 318 5.79 -11.95 -5.31
CA LEU A 318 5.82 -13.35 -4.84
C LEU A 318 7.22 -13.96 -4.92
N VAL A 319 7.90 -13.80 -6.06
CA VAL A 319 9.23 -14.36 -6.30
C VAL A 319 10.25 -13.74 -5.35
N PHE A 320 10.30 -12.41 -5.25
CA PHE A 320 11.28 -11.75 -4.38
C PHE A 320 11.02 -12.04 -2.90
N THR A 321 9.76 -12.13 -2.48
CA THR A 321 9.39 -12.57 -1.14
C THR A 321 9.88 -14.00 -0.87
N THR A 322 9.72 -14.91 -1.83
CA THR A 322 10.18 -16.30 -1.71
C THR A 322 11.71 -16.38 -1.62
N LEU A 323 12.42 -15.66 -2.50
CA LEU A 323 13.88 -15.67 -2.56
C LEU A 323 14.52 -15.20 -1.24
N ILE A 324 13.99 -14.13 -0.64
CA ILE A 324 14.50 -13.61 0.64
C ILE A 324 14.10 -14.50 1.81
N LEU A 325 12.88 -15.05 1.80
CA LEU A 325 12.36 -15.87 2.90
C LEU A 325 13.17 -17.15 3.06
N PHE A 326 13.54 -17.78 1.94
CA PHE A 326 14.37 -18.98 1.92
C PHE A 326 15.88 -18.69 1.83
N ASN A 327 16.28 -17.41 1.73
CA ASN A 327 17.66 -16.98 1.58
C ASN A 327 18.43 -17.73 0.47
N ILE A 328 17.76 -17.95 -0.66
CA ILE A 328 18.30 -18.70 -1.82
C ILE A 328 18.76 -17.80 -2.97
N ALA A 329 18.75 -16.49 -2.76
CA ALA A 329 19.10 -15.49 -3.77
C ALA A 329 20.60 -15.51 -4.14
N VAL A 330 20.90 -15.73 -5.41
CA VAL A 330 22.25 -15.62 -6.02
C VAL A 330 22.48 -14.22 -6.59
N ILE A 331 22.97 -13.31 -5.74
CA ILE A 331 23.10 -11.87 -6.00
C ILE A 331 24.03 -11.56 -7.20
N GLU A 332 24.98 -12.43 -7.54
CA GLU A 332 25.93 -12.19 -8.63
C GLU A 332 25.33 -12.34 -10.04
N ARG A 333 24.32 -13.22 -10.21
CA ARG A 333 23.76 -13.56 -11.53
C ARG A 333 22.31 -13.16 -11.70
N GLU A 334 21.51 -13.31 -10.64
CA GLU A 334 20.06 -13.10 -10.70
C GLU A 334 19.66 -11.67 -11.09
N PRO A 335 20.34 -10.58 -10.66
CA PRO A 335 19.98 -9.23 -11.09
C PRO A 335 20.01 -9.05 -12.61
N PHE A 336 21.02 -9.60 -13.28
CA PHE A 336 21.12 -9.56 -14.74
C PHE A 336 19.98 -10.34 -15.39
N ILE A 337 19.69 -11.55 -14.89
CA ILE A 337 18.58 -12.37 -15.40
C ILE A 337 17.25 -11.64 -15.24
N MET A 338 16.99 -11.08 -14.06
CA MET A 338 15.75 -10.35 -13.75
C MET A 338 15.60 -9.11 -14.63
N MET A 339 16.67 -8.35 -14.86
CA MET A 339 16.65 -7.19 -15.75
C MET A 339 16.30 -7.59 -17.19
N ASN A 340 16.95 -8.62 -17.74
CA ASN A 340 16.66 -9.09 -19.09
C ASN A 340 15.23 -9.64 -19.22
N LEU A 341 14.77 -10.40 -18.22
CA LEU A 341 13.39 -10.89 -18.17
C LEU A 341 12.39 -9.73 -18.10
N THR A 342 12.67 -8.70 -17.29
CA THR A 342 11.85 -7.47 -17.21
C THR A 342 11.73 -6.86 -18.61
N LEU A 343 12.86 -6.64 -19.29
CA LEU A 343 12.89 -6.01 -20.61
C LEU A 343 12.11 -6.82 -21.64
N VAL A 344 12.32 -8.14 -21.70
CA VAL A 344 11.59 -9.03 -22.62
C VAL A 344 10.08 -8.97 -22.35
N VAL A 345 9.65 -9.09 -21.09
CA VAL A 345 8.23 -9.05 -20.71
C VAL A 345 7.60 -7.70 -21.07
N LEU A 346 8.29 -6.58 -20.82
CA LEU A 346 7.81 -5.25 -21.18
C LEU A 346 7.72 -5.06 -22.71
N ILE A 347 8.72 -5.52 -23.46
CA ILE A 347 8.70 -5.48 -24.94
C ILE A 347 7.51 -6.28 -25.47
N LEU A 348 7.29 -7.50 -24.98
CA LEU A 348 6.13 -8.31 -25.37
C LEU A 348 4.80 -7.62 -25.02
N GLY A 349 4.72 -6.96 -23.86
CA GLY A 349 3.56 -6.15 -23.48
C GLY A 349 3.30 -4.99 -24.43
N VAL A 350 4.34 -4.26 -24.84
CA VAL A 350 4.24 -3.17 -25.83
C VAL A 350 3.80 -3.70 -27.20
N LEU A 351 4.40 -4.79 -27.66
CA LEU A 351 4.04 -5.43 -28.93
C LEU A 351 2.58 -5.88 -28.94
N TRP A 352 2.10 -6.44 -27.82
CA TRP A 352 0.70 -6.83 -27.67
C TRP A 352 -0.23 -5.60 -27.70
N GLU A 353 0.10 -4.51 -27.02
CA GLU A 353 -0.64 -3.24 -27.06
C GLU A 353 -0.73 -2.67 -28.48
N VAL A 354 0.39 -2.64 -29.21
CA VAL A 354 0.43 -2.17 -30.61
C VAL A 354 -0.46 -3.04 -31.49
N ARG A 355 -0.36 -4.37 -31.38
CA ARG A 355 -1.19 -5.32 -32.15
C ARG A 355 -2.67 -5.16 -31.81
N TYR A 356 -3.01 -5.01 -30.54
CA TYR A 356 -4.38 -4.80 -30.09
C TYR A 356 -4.97 -3.51 -30.66
N ARG A 357 -4.25 -2.38 -30.57
CA ARG A 357 -4.71 -1.10 -31.12
C ARG A 357 -4.87 -1.14 -32.63
N ARG A 358 -3.96 -1.80 -33.36
CA ARG A 358 -4.10 -1.99 -34.82
C ARG A 358 -5.37 -2.77 -35.17
N ARG A 359 -5.66 -3.86 -34.46
CA ARG A 359 -6.89 -4.64 -34.65
C ARG A 359 -8.16 -3.84 -34.36
N GLN A 360 -8.17 -3.04 -33.29
CA GLN A 360 -9.31 -2.19 -32.96
C GLN A 360 -9.56 -1.10 -34.00
N ARG A 361 -8.50 -0.47 -34.52
CA ARG A 361 -8.61 0.50 -35.62
C ARG A 361 -9.14 -0.14 -36.91
N ALA A 362 -8.64 -1.31 -37.27
CA ALA A 362 -9.12 -2.06 -38.43
C ALA A 362 -10.60 -2.43 -38.30
N ARG A 363 -11.04 -2.91 -37.12
CA ARG A 363 -12.45 -3.20 -36.84
C ARG A 363 -13.33 -1.95 -36.93
N ALA A 364 -12.87 -0.83 -36.37
CA ALA A 364 -13.62 0.43 -36.43
C ALA A 364 -13.75 0.96 -37.87
N ALA A 365 -12.74 0.75 -38.72
CA ALA A 365 -12.80 1.13 -40.14
C ALA A 365 -13.73 0.25 -40.98
N GLN A 366 -14.04 -0.98 -40.52
CA GLN A 366 -14.94 -1.92 -41.18
C GLN A 366 -16.40 -1.79 -40.72
N MET A 367 -16.68 -1.01 -39.67
CA MET A 367 -18.07 -0.79 -39.23
C MET A 367 -18.75 0.21 -40.16
N PRO A 368 -19.95 -0.10 -40.69
CA PRO A 368 -20.72 0.84 -41.50
C PRO A 368 -20.98 2.13 -40.70
N ALA A 369 -21.00 3.27 -41.39
CA ALA A 369 -21.29 4.56 -40.77
C ALA A 369 -22.62 4.49 -40.01
N ALA A 370 -22.64 4.98 -38.77
CA ALA A 370 -23.87 5.03 -37.99
C ALA A 370 -24.94 5.80 -38.79
N PRO A 371 -26.20 5.32 -38.85
CA PRO A 371 -27.26 6.04 -39.53
C PRO A 371 -27.37 7.45 -38.93
N ALA A 372 -27.51 8.45 -39.80
CA ALA A 372 -27.65 9.84 -39.39
C ALA A 372 -28.77 9.95 -38.34
N PRO A 373 -28.58 10.75 -37.26
CA PRO A 373 -29.63 10.94 -36.28
C PRO A 373 -30.90 11.42 -37.00
N ALA A 374 -32.01 10.70 -36.78
CA ALA A 374 -33.29 11.06 -37.37
C ALA A 374 -33.61 12.53 -37.03
N ALA A 375 -33.97 13.31 -38.05
CA ALA A 375 -34.33 14.71 -37.88
C ALA A 375 -35.39 14.82 -36.77
N SER A 376 -35.11 15.65 -35.77
CA SER A 376 -36.06 15.95 -34.70
C SER A 376 -37.38 16.43 -35.32
N PRO A 377 -38.53 15.85 -34.92
CA PRO A 377 -39.81 16.22 -35.50
C PRO A 377 -40.06 17.73 -35.30
N PRO A 378 -40.65 18.41 -36.30
CA PRO A 378 -40.92 19.84 -36.20
C PRO A 378 -41.82 20.12 -34.98
N PRO A 379 -41.63 21.27 -34.30
CA PRO A 379 -42.44 21.64 -33.15
C PRO A 379 -43.92 21.65 -33.55
N ARG A 380 -44.75 20.91 -32.78
CA ARG A 380 -46.21 20.96 -32.95
C ARG A 380 -46.66 22.41 -32.78
N ALA A 381 -47.27 22.96 -33.83
CA ALA A 381 -47.96 24.23 -33.76
C ALA A 381 -49.00 24.17 -32.64
N ALA A 382 -48.92 25.10 -31.69
CA ALA A 382 -49.95 25.31 -30.70
C ALA A 382 -51.21 25.76 -31.44
N ALA A 383 -52.22 24.89 -31.51
CA ALA A 383 -53.56 25.29 -31.91
C ALA A 383 -54.15 26.13 -30.76
N HIS A 384 -54.13 27.45 -30.93
CA HIS A 384 -55.06 28.33 -30.22
C HIS A 384 -56.43 28.15 -30.86
N GLY A 385 -57.38 27.65 -30.07
CA GLY A 385 -58.82 27.63 -30.32
C GLY A 385 -59.53 27.87 -29.01
#